data_AF-A0AAV3YYA2-F1
#
_entry.id   AF-A0AAV3YYA2-F1
#
_cell.length_a   1.000
_cell.length_b   1.000
_cell.length_c   1.000
_cell.angle_alpha   90.00
_cell.angle_beta   90.00
_cell.angle_gamma   90.00
#
_symmetry.space_group_name_H-M   'P 1'
#
loop_
_entity.id
_entity.type
_entity.pdbx_description
1 polymer ?
#
loop_
_entity_poly.entity_id
_entity_poly.type
_entity_poly.pdbx_seq_one_letter_code
_entity_poly.pdbx_strand_id
1 'polypeptide(L)'
;MKVRQEGDEKRTYDPDGLTRRASCLCFRDETEKEILLITSTSDACKWLVPGGGINAGEEPKDAAVREAREEAGVVGIVGRLLGIFENKDKKTRTWVFAFYVKQLEDQWAEAKIRKRQWHNLADAKRILQVHKPIQATYISVMDGTNEPS
;
A
#
# COMPACT_ATOMS: atom_id res chain seq x y z
N MET A 1 23.70 -10.26 1.70
CA MET A 1 23.51 -9.96 0.26
C MET A 1 22.06 -10.26 -0.09
N LYS A 2 21.30 -9.29 -0.60
CA LYS A 2 19.92 -9.55 -1.06
C LYS A 2 20.00 -10.38 -2.33
N VAL A 3 19.53 -11.63 -2.29
CA VAL A 3 19.18 -12.36 -3.50
C VAL A 3 17.95 -11.64 -4.07
N ARG A 4 18.14 -11.00 -5.23
CA ARG A 4 17.04 -10.45 -6.03
C ARG A 4 16.24 -11.67 -6.50
N GLN A 5 14.98 -11.79 -6.09
CA GLN A 5 14.08 -12.74 -6.73
C GLN A 5 13.85 -12.29 -8.18
N GLU A 6 14.02 -13.22 -9.11
CA GLU A 6 13.67 -13.06 -10.52
C GLU A 6 12.19 -12.74 -10.65
N GLY A 7 11.93 -11.50 -11.02
CA GLY A 7 10.63 -10.87 -11.21
C GLY A 7 10.85 -9.38 -11.46
N ASP A 8 11.90 -9.01 -12.21
CA ASP A 8 12.14 -7.64 -12.66
C ASP A 8 11.13 -7.32 -13.79
N GLU A 9 9.83 -7.39 -13.47
CA GLU A 9 8.83 -6.71 -14.28
C GLU A 9 9.22 -5.24 -14.30
N LYS A 10 9.45 -4.71 -15.50
CA LYS A 10 10.09 -3.41 -15.72
C LYS A 10 9.35 -2.35 -14.93
N ARG A 11 10.00 -1.81 -13.89
CA ARG A 11 9.52 -0.64 -13.16
C ARG A 11 9.11 0.44 -14.16
N THR A 12 7.92 0.99 -13.98
CA THR A 12 7.45 2.09 -14.81
C THR A 12 7.76 3.43 -14.16
N TYR A 13 7.96 4.43 -15.01
CA TYR A 13 8.35 5.77 -14.62
C TYR A 13 7.43 6.79 -15.30
N ASP A 14 7.08 7.84 -14.59
CA ASP A 14 6.43 9.02 -15.17
C ASP A 14 7.46 9.87 -15.95
N PRO A 15 7.02 10.78 -16.84
CA PRO A 15 7.91 11.64 -17.62
C PRO A 15 8.84 12.53 -16.77
N ASP A 16 8.44 12.83 -15.53
CA ASP A 16 9.23 13.58 -14.55
C ASP A 16 10.26 12.70 -13.79
N GLY A 17 10.36 11.42 -14.14
CA GLY A 17 11.31 10.46 -13.58
C GLY A 17 10.88 9.82 -12.26
N LEU A 18 9.65 10.03 -11.80
CA LEU A 18 9.12 9.36 -10.62
C LEU A 18 8.75 7.90 -10.93
N THR A 19 9.16 6.97 -10.07
CA THR A 19 8.72 5.57 -10.17
C THR A 19 7.24 5.47 -9.85
N ARG A 20 6.47 4.85 -10.74
CA ARG A 20 5.03 4.66 -10.57
C ARG A 20 4.76 3.48 -9.63
N ARG A 21 3.91 3.71 -8.63
CA ARG A 21 3.55 2.73 -7.60
C ARG A 21 2.05 2.69 -7.36
N ALA A 22 1.54 1.58 -6.88
CA ALA A 22 0.16 1.47 -6.45
C ALA A 22 0.10 0.91 -5.02
N SER A 23 -0.90 1.35 -4.26
CA SER A 23 -1.11 0.93 -2.89
C SER A 23 -2.59 0.95 -2.55
N CYS A 24 -2.98 0.24 -1.50
CA CYS A 24 -4.35 0.21 -1.04
C CYS A 24 -4.46 0.33 0.47
N LEU A 25 -5.40 1.15 0.93
CA LEU A 25 -5.92 1.05 2.29
C LEU A 25 -6.90 -0.12 2.33
N CYS A 26 -6.41 -1.27 2.80
CA CYS A 26 -7.19 -2.49 2.94
C CYS A 26 -8.11 -2.37 4.16
N PHE A 27 -9.34 -1.91 3.97
CA PHE A 27 -10.36 -1.84 5.01
C PHE A 27 -10.94 -3.21 5.34
N ARG A 28 -11.25 -3.41 6.62
CA ARG A 28 -11.95 -4.62 7.08
C ARG A 28 -13.33 -4.74 6.43
N ASP A 29 -14.02 -3.61 6.28
CA ASP A 29 -15.36 -3.49 5.73
C ASP A 29 -15.65 -2.06 5.25
N GLU A 30 -16.86 -1.81 4.78
CA GLU A 30 -17.32 -0.51 4.25
C GLU A 30 -17.47 0.58 5.32
N THR A 31 -17.31 0.27 6.60
CA THR A 31 -17.29 1.30 7.65
C THR A 31 -15.98 2.08 7.70
N GLU A 32 -14.94 1.59 7.03
CA GLU A 32 -13.62 2.22 6.89
C GLU A 32 -12.91 2.53 8.24
N LYS A 33 -13.25 1.82 9.32
CA LYS A 33 -12.70 2.07 10.67
C LYS A 33 -11.37 1.41 10.97
N GLU A 34 -11.08 0.31 10.30
CA GLU A 34 -9.86 -0.47 10.48
C GLU A 34 -9.21 -0.76 9.14
N ILE A 35 -7.88 -0.66 9.11
CA ILE A 35 -7.06 -1.03 7.96
C ILE A 35 -6.06 -2.11 8.34
N LEU A 36 -5.70 -2.92 7.34
CA LEU A 36 -4.66 -3.92 7.45
C LEU A 36 -3.30 -3.29 7.13
N LEU A 37 -2.36 -3.37 8.08
CA LEU A 37 -0.96 -3.06 7.84
C LEU A 37 -0.15 -4.34 7.73
N ILE A 38 0.99 -4.24 7.07
CA ILE A 38 1.97 -5.31 6.94
C ILE A 38 3.35 -4.87 7.44
N THR A 39 4.17 -5.81 7.87
CA THR A 39 5.55 -5.51 8.27
C THR A 39 6.44 -5.23 7.06
N SER A 40 7.44 -4.37 7.25
CA SER A 40 8.48 -4.10 6.27
C SER A 40 9.44 -5.28 6.13
N THR A 41 9.76 -5.69 4.91
CA THR A 41 10.69 -6.80 4.65
C THR A 41 12.12 -6.53 5.11
N SER A 42 12.53 -5.26 5.18
CA SER A 42 13.85 -4.88 5.67
C SER A 42 13.95 -4.72 7.19
N ASP A 43 12.81 -4.66 7.88
CA ASP A 43 12.74 -4.40 9.32
C ASP A 43 11.36 -4.81 9.85
N ALA A 44 11.30 -5.98 10.48
CA ALA A 44 10.04 -6.57 10.96
C ALA A 44 9.38 -5.77 12.10
N CYS A 45 10.07 -4.79 12.69
CA CYS A 45 9.51 -3.89 13.70
C CYS A 45 8.73 -2.72 13.08
N LYS A 46 8.85 -2.50 11.77
CA LYS A 46 8.19 -1.40 11.06
C LYS A 46 6.98 -1.91 10.29
N TRP A 47 5.89 -1.17 10.37
CA TRP A 47 4.67 -1.43 9.61
C TRP A 47 4.52 -0.44 8.46
N LEU A 48 3.81 -0.87 7.41
CA LEU A 48 3.53 -0.10 6.21
C LEU A 48 2.19 -0.51 5.58
N VAL A 49 1.66 0.36 4.74
CA VAL A 49 0.51 0.08 3.87
C VAL A 49 0.97 -0.78 2.68
N PRO A 50 0.28 -1.89 2.35
CA PRO A 50 0.64 -2.75 1.22
C PRO A 50 0.68 -1.97 -0.09
N GLY A 51 1.67 -2.27 -0.93
CA GLY A 51 1.79 -1.64 -2.24
C GLY A 51 3.20 -1.68 -2.83
N GLY A 52 3.27 -1.73 -4.15
CA GLY A 52 4.48 -1.94 -4.92
C GLY A 52 4.54 -1.14 -6.21
N GLY A 53 5.34 -1.64 -7.16
CA GLY A 53 5.54 -0.99 -8.46
C GLY A 53 4.37 -1.28 -9.40
N ILE A 54 4.08 -0.35 -10.30
CA ILE A 54 3.16 -0.61 -11.42
C ILE A 54 3.96 -1.20 -12.57
N ASN A 55 3.51 -2.34 -13.09
CA ASN A 55 4.15 -3.02 -14.21
C ASN A 55 3.84 -2.34 -15.56
N ALA A 56 4.65 -2.64 -16.58
CA ALA A 56 4.44 -2.07 -17.91
C ALA A 56 3.11 -2.55 -18.51
N GLY A 57 2.23 -1.61 -18.87
CA GLY A 57 0.89 -1.91 -19.37
C GLY A 57 -0.14 -2.26 -18.29
N GLU A 58 0.25 -2.24 -17.01
CA GLU A 58 -0.64 -2.48 -15.87
C GLU A 58 -1.34 -1.18 -15.46
N GLU A 59 -2.66 -1.25 -15.24
CA GLU A 59 -3.41 -0.14 -14.69
C GLU A 59 -3.10 0.02 -13.20
N PRO A 60 -3.01 1.25 -12.66
CA PRO A 60 -2.69 1.47 -11.24
C PRO A 60 -3.65 0.74 -10.28
N LYS A 61 -4.91 0.59 -10.69
CA LYS A 61 -5.94 -0.11 -9.91
C LYS A 61 -5.62 -1.61 -9.81
N ASP A 62 -5.21 -2.23 -10.91
CA ASP A 62 -4.89 -3.65 -10.98
C ASP A 62 -3.60 -3.95 -10.21
N ALA A 63 -2.61 -3.06 -10.33
CA ALA A 63 -1.39 -3.11 -9.53
C ALA A 63 -1.70 -3.06 -8.02
N ALA A 64 -2.62 -2.17 -7.59
CA ALA A 64 -3.01 -2.11 -6.18
C ALA A 64 -3.63 -3.42 -5.68
N VAL A 65 -4.45 -4.08 -6.52
CA VAL A 65 -5.08 -5.38 -6.20
C VAL A 65 -4.03 -6.50 -6.13
N ARG A 66 -3.14 -6.58 -7.11
CA ARG A 66 -2.05 -7.57 -7.16
C ARG A 66 -1.17 -7.46 -5.92
N GLU A 67 -0.68 -6.26 -5.63
CA GLU A 67 0.21 -6.00 -4.49
C GLU A 67 -0.47 -6.28 -3.15
N ALA A 68 -1.76 -5.95 -3.01
CA ALA A 68 -2.53 -6.27 -1.80
C ALA A 68 -2.55 -7.79 -1.55
N ARG A 69 -2.79 -8.57 -2.61
CA ARG A 69 -2.82 -10.03 -2.54
C ARG A 69 -1.43 -10.61 -2.28
N GLU A 70 -0.41 -10.15 -2.98
CA GLU A 70 0.96 -10.65 -2.86
C GLU A 70 1.59 -10.35 -1.49
N GLU A 71 1.47 -9.11 -1.01
CA GLU A 71 2.13 -8.68 0.22
C GLU A 71 1.29 -9.00 1.48
N ALA A 72 -0.04 -8.91 1.38
CA ALA A 72 -0.94 -9.01 2.53
C ALA A 72 -1.92 -10.20 2.48
N GLY A 73 -1.98 -10.95 1.37
CA GLY A 73 -2.88 -12.11 1.22
C GLY A 73 -4.35 -11.72 1.32
N VAL A 74 -4.72 -10.53 0.83
CA VAL A 74 -6.12 -10.06 0.86
C VAL A 74 -6.79 -10.30 -0.49
N VAL A 75 -8.05 -10.72 -0.45
CA VAL A 75 -8.94 -10.79 -1.61
C VAL A 75 -10.17 -9.95 -1.29
N GLY A 76 -10.59 -9.13 -2.24
CA GLY A 76 -11.61 -8.12 -1.98
C GLY A 76 -11.93 -7.26 -3.18
N ILE A 77 -12.63 -6.15 -2.91
CA ILE A 77 -13.13 -5.24 -3.94
C ILE A 77 -12.35 -3.93 -3.84
N VAL A 78 -11.67 -3.57 -4.91
CA VAL A 78 -11.01 -2.26 -5.03
C VAL A 78 -12.06 -1.17 -5.28
N GLY A 79 -12.04 -0.17 -4.41
CA GLY A 79 -12.95 0.96 -4.39
C GLY A 79 -12.38 2.19 -5.11
N ARG A 80 -12.70 3.36 -4.54
CA ARG A 80 -12.31 4.68 -5.07
C ARG A 80 -10.82 4.94 -4.98
N LEU A 81 -10.30 5.78 -5.87
CA LEU A 81 -8.98 6.40 -5.71
C LEU A 81 -9.08 7.40 -4.54
N LEU A 82 -8.22 7.24 -3.53
CA LEU A 82 -8.12 8.15 -2.39
C LEU A 82 -7.21 9.33 -2.70
N GLY A 83 -6.20 9.13 -3.53
CA GLY A 83 -5.31 10.19 -3.98
C GLY A 83 -4.04 9.67 -4.63
N ILE A 84 -3.24 10.61 -5.10
CA ILE A 84 -1.92 10.36 -5.68
C ILE A 84 -0.90 11.05 -4.78
N PHE A 85 0.05 10.29 -4.25
CA PHE A 85 0.99 10.75 -3.25
C PHE A 85 2.41 10.65 -3.76
N GLU A 86 3.14 11.76 -3.68
CA GLU A 86 4.54 11.81 -4.09
C GLU A 86 5.46 11.72 -2.88
N ASN A 87 6.54 10.95 -3.04
CA ASN A 87 7.65 10.92 -2.11
C ASN A 87 8.90 11.42 -2.85
N LYS A 88 9.30 12.66 -2.58
CA LYS A 88 10.44 13.30 -3.23
C LYS A 88 11.76 12.60 -2.90
N ASP A 89 11.93 12.15 -1.65
CA ASP A 89 13.15 11.48 -1.19
C ASP A 89 13.35 10.12 -1.88
N LYS A 90 12.25 9.41 -2.16
CA LYS A 90 12.26 8.11 -2.82
C LYS A 90 12.01 8.20 -4.33
N LYS A 91 11.70 9.39 -4.85
CA LYS A 91 11.29 9.64 -6.24
C LYS A 91 10.19 8.69 -6.69
N THR A 92 9.10 8.61 -5.92
CA THR A 92 7.95 7.76 -6.24
C THR A 92 6.66 8.55 -6.31
N ARG A 93 5.77 8.17 -7.22
CA ARG A 93 4.36 8.60 -7.26
C ARG A 93 3.48 7.38 -7.02
N THR A 94 2.68 7.41 -5.96
CA THR A 94 1.85 6.28 -5.52
C THR A 94 0.38 6.60 -5.68
N TRP A 95 -0.33 5.82 -6.49
CA TRP A 95 -1.79 5.83 -6.55
C TRP A 95 -2.33 4.99 -5.41
N VAL A 96 -3.15 5.59 -4.54
CA VAL A 96 -3.68 4.93 -3.35
C VAL A 96 -5.18 4.75 -3.49
N PHE A 97 -5.64 3.50 -3.38
CA PHE A 97 -7.05 3.14 -3.50
C PHE A 97 -7.63 2.68 -2.16
N ALA A 98 -8.93 2.85 -1.98
CA ALA A 98 -9.67 2.09 -0.98
C ALA A 98 -9.78 0.63 -1.45
N PHE A 99 -9.67 -0.33 -0.53
CA PHE A 99 -9.86 -1.74 -0.83
C PHE A 99 -10.64 -2.41 0.29
N TYR A 100 -11.78 -3.02 -0.03
CA TYR A 100 -12.64 -3.65 0.95
C TYR A 100 -12.39 -5.15 0.99
N VAL A 101 -11.77 -5.63 2.06
CA VAL A 101 -11.39 -7.03 2.22
C VAL A 101 -12.63 -7.90 2.35
N LYS A 102 -12.73 -8.95 1.52
CA LYS A 102 -13.77 -9.97 1.61
C LYS A 102 -13.23 -11.27 2.22
N GLN A 103 -11.95 -11.56 1.99
CA GLN A 103 -11.28 -12.75 2.49
C GLN A 103 -9.80 -12.49 2.76
N LEU A 104 -9.29 -13.16 3.80
CA LEU A 104 -7.87 -13.29 4.07
C LEU A 104 -7.42 -14.70 3.66
N GLU A 105 -6.43 -14.79 2.77
CA GLU A 105 -5.80 -16.07 2.40
C GLU A 105 -4.89 -16.54 3.54
N ASP A 106 -4.98 -17.82 3.93
CA ASP A 106 -4.12 -18.40 4.97
C ASP A 106 -2.67 -18.57 4.51
N GLN A 107 -2.48 -18.80 3.20
CA GLN A 107 -1.19 -18.88 2.54
C GLN A 107 -1.17 -17.87 1.40
N TRP A 108 -0.18 -16.99 1.40
CA TRP A 108 0.01 -15.97 0.36
C TRP A 108 1.49 -15.81 0.05
N ALA A 109 1.81 -15.11 -1.05
CA ALA A 109 3.16 -15.06 -1.63
C ALA A 109 4.23 -14.64 -0.62
N GLU A 110 3.96 -13.62 0.19
CA GLU A 110 4.92 -13.07 1.15
C GLU A 110 4.71 -13.50 2.61
N ALA A 111 3.88 -14.53 2.87
CA ALA A 111 3.53 -14.99 4.22
C ALA A 111 4.73 -15.35 5.11
N LYS A 112 5.85 -15.75 4.51
CA LYS A 112 7.07 -16.13 5.22
C LYS A 112 7.92 -14.94 5.67
N ILE A 113 7.76 -13.79 5.02
CA ILE A 113 8.60 -12.61 5.22
C ILE A 113 7.82 -11.41 5.75
N ARG A 114 6.49 -11.48 5.77
CA ARG A 114 5.62 -10.45 6.32
C ARG A 114 4.62 -10.99 7.31
N LYS A 115 4.32 -10.17 8.30
CA LYS A 115 3.13 -10.30 9.15
C LYS A 115 2.12 -9.25 8.71
N ARG A 116 0.84 -9.53 8.96
CA ARG A 116 -0.28 -8.61 8.74
C ARG A 116 -1.08 -8.43 10.02
N GLN A 117 -1.60 -7.24 10.26
CA GLN A 117 -2.40 -6.96 11.45
C GLN A 117 -3.41 -5.84 11.18
N TRP A 118 -4.61 -6.00 11.73
CA TRP A 118 -5.65 -4.97 11.71
C TRP A 118 -5.35 -3.89 12.74
N HIS A 119 -5.54 -2.64 12.34
CA HIS A 119 -5.41 -1.48 13.19
C HIS A 119 -6.56 -0.52 12.91
N ASN A 120 -7.10 0.12 13.95
CA ASN A 120 -7.95 1.29 13.73
C ASN A 120 -7.13 2.43 13.09
N LEU A 121 -7.82 3.38 12.45
CA LEU A 121 -7.17 4.47 11.73
C LEU A 121 -6.21 5.31 12.60
N ALA A 122 -6.58 5.59 13.85
CA ALA A 122 -5.77 6.40 14.75
C ALA A 122 -4.45 5.71 15.14
N ASP A 123 -4.49 4.41 15.45
CA ASP A 123 -3.30 3.61 15.72
C ASP A 123 -2.45 3.46 14.47
N ALA A 124 -3.06 3.14 13.32
CA ALA A 124 -2.35 2.98 12.07
C ALA A 124 -1.61 4.26 11.67
N LYS A 125 -2.26 5.43 11.79
CA LYS A 125 -1.64 6.74 11.55
C LYS A 125 -0.45 6.97 12.47
N ARG A 126 -0.59 6.70 13.78
CA ARG A 126 0.52 6.83 14.75
C ARG A 126 1.69 5.92 14.41
N ILE A 127 1.44 4.66 14.08
CA ILE A 127 2.48 3.69 13.70
C ILE A 127 3.23 4.14 12.44
N LEU A 128 2.49 4.56 11.41
CA LEU A 128 3.06 5.00 10.14
C LEU A 128 3.83 6.32 10.28
N GLN A 129 3.35 7.27 11.09
CA GLN A 129 3.97 8.59 11.23
C GLN A 129 5.45 8.51 11.62
N VAL A 130 5.84 7.51 12.42
CA VAL A 130 7.21 7.36 12.93
C VAL A 130 8.22 6.97 11.85
N HIS A 131 7.81 6.13 10.88
CA HIS A 131 8.75 5.50 9.94
C HIS A 131 8.34 5.55 8.45
N LYS A 132 7.10 5.97 8.19
CA LYS A 132 6.45 6.08 6.88
C LYS A 132 5.50 7.29 6.88
N PRO A 133 5.98 8.52 7.15
CA PRO A 133 5.11 9.69 7.29
C PRO A 133 4.26 9.98 6.05
N ILE A 134 4.77 9.70 4.84
CA ILE A 134 3.97 9.82 3.60
C ILE A 134 2.81 8.81 3.56
N GLN A 135 2.94 7.62 4.15
CA GLN A 135 1.82 6.67 4.20
C GLN A 135 0.79 7.08 5.27
N ALA A 136 1.21 7.80 6.33
CA ALA A 136 0.28 8.35 7.31
C ALA A 136 -0.65 9.42 6.69
N THR A 137 -0.23 10.10 5.61
CA THR A 137 -1.10 11.05 4.90
C THR A 137 -2.22 10.36 4.12
N TYR A 138 -2.06 9.08 3.75
CA TYR A 138 -3.11 8.29 3.09
C TYR A 138 -4.36 8.18 3.96
N ILE A 139 -4.17 8.13 5.27
CA ILE A 139 -5.27 8.07 6.24
C ILE A 139 -5.88 9.46 6.44
N SER A 140 -5.05 10.51 6.42
CA SER A 140 -5.48 11.88 6.69
C SER A 140 -6.44 12.44 5.63
N VAL A 141 -6.33 11.97 4.37
CA VAL A 141 -7.27 12.37 3.31
C VAL A 141 -8.68 11.80 3.50
N MET A 142 -8.85 10.78 4.35
CA MET A 142 -10.18 10.23 4.66
C MET A 142 -10.93 11.05 5.71
N ASP A 143 -10.20 11.79 6.55
CA ASP A 143 -10.78 12.60 7.62
C ASP A 143 -11.41 13.91 7.09
N GLY A 144 -11.45 14.13 5.77
CA GLY A 144 -11.98 15.35 5.15
C GLY A 144 -11.12 16.61 5.41
N THR A 145 -9.93 16.45 5.99
CA THR A 145 -9.01 17.56 6.25
C THR A 145 -7.96 17.64 5.14
N ASN A 146 -8.17 18.61 4.25
CA ASN A 146 -7.31 19.11 3.16
C ASN A 146 -7.46 18.45 1.78
N GLU A 147 -8.20 19.16 0.92
CA GLU A 147 -7.78 19.33 -0.47
C GLU A 147 -6.41 20.05 -0.48
N PRO A 148 -5.41 19.57 -1.24
CA PRO A 148 -4.20 20.34 -1.48
C PRO A 148 -4.54 21.54 -2.37
N SER A 149 -4.22 22.74 -1.88
CA SER A 149 -4.25 24.01 -2.62
C SER A 149 -3.23 24.03 -3.76
#